data_AF-A0A9E3KE62-F1
#
_entry.id   AF-A0A9E3KE62-F1
#
_cell.length_a   1.000
_cell.length_b   1.000
_cell.length_c   1.000
_cell.angle_alpha   90.00
_cell.angle_beta   90.00
_cell.angle_gamma   90.00
#
_symmetry.space_group_name_H-M   'P 1'
#
loop_
_entity.id
_entity.type
_entity.pdbx_description
1 polymer ?
#
loop_
_entity_poly.entity_id
_entity_poly.type
_entity_poly.pdbx_seq_one_letter_code
_entity_poly.pdbx_strand_id
1 'polypeptide(L)'
;MRLRKRNAQSVPFDKETIVVFRNKWDSPIHTVYFDGQFFHSKYGAWPAKAEEKVDFILKKYWDSTKIEEYKLDNKKITDFINRKIEKS
;
A
#
# COMPACT_ATOMS: atom_id res chain seq x y z
N MET A 1 10.55 -2.80 18.48
CA MET A 1 10.29 -3.03 17.05
C MET A 1 11.15 -2.03 16.25
N ARG A 2 12.23 -2.47 15.59
CA ARG A 2 13.17 -1.59 14.87
C ARG A 2 12.66 -1.39 13.44
N LEU A 3 12.16 -0.20 13.13
CA LEU A 3 11.84 0.22 11.76
C LEU A 3 13.16 0.45 11.01
N ARG A 4 13.52 -0.46 10.09
CA ARG A 4 14.60 -0.21 9.14
C ARG A 4 14.15 0.88 8.17
N LYS A 5 14.69 2.10 8.29
CA LYS A 5 14.69 3.06 7.19
C LYS A 5 15.54 2.47 6.06
N ARG A 6 14.90 1.83 5.08
CA ARG A 6 15.54 1.43 3.83
C ARG A 6 15.04 2.38 2.74
N ASN A 7 15.94 2.79 1.85
CA ASN A 7 15.59 3.58 0.67
C ASN A 7 14.55 2.78 -0.13
N ALA A 8 13.39 3.40 -0.38
CA ALA A 8 12.24 2.81 -1.09
C ALA A 8 12.57 2.27 -2.50
N GLN A 9 13.73 2.65 -3.06
CA GLN A 9 14.13 2.43 -4.45
C GLN A 9 14.55 1.00 -4.82
N SER A 10 14.65 0.06 -3.88
CA SER A 10 15.25 -1.26 -4.19
C SER A 10 14.64 -2.45 -3.47
N VAL A 11 13.47 -2.27 -2.83
CA VAL A 11 12.80 -3.38 -2.15
C VAL A 11 11.84 -4.02 -3.15
N PRO A 12 11.98 -5.33 -3.45
CA PRO A 12 10.91 -6.04 -4.14
C PRO A 12 9.68 -6.02 -3.24
N PHE A 13 8.59 -5.40 -3.72
CA PHE A 13 7.31 -5.49 -3.05
C PHE A 13 6.77 -6.90 -3.21
N ASP A 14 6.24 -7.45 -2.13
CA ASP A 14 5.54 -8.73 -2.21
C ASP A 14 4.21 -8.57 -2.95
N LYS A 15 3.82 -9.59 -3.71
CA LYS A 15 2.53 -9.64 -4.39
C LYS A 15 1.39 -9.41 -3.38
N GLU A 16 0.32 -8.74 -3.82
CA GLU A 16 -0.90 -8.53 -3.03
C GLU A 16 -0.67 -7.70 -1.76
N THR A 17 0.16 -6.65 -1.90
CA THR A 17 0.55 -5.75 -0.81
C THR A 17 -0.12 -4.39 -0.96
N ILE A 18 -0.63 -3.84 0.14
CA ILE A 18 -1.03 -2.45 0.23
C ILE A 18 0.20 -1.62 0.61
N VAL A 19 0.52 -0.64 -0.21
CA VAL A 19 1.67 0.25 -0.02
C VAL A 19 1.16 1.62 0.39
N VAL A 20 1.60 2.11 1.53
CA VAL A 20 1.18 3.38 2.12
C VAL A 20 2.35 4.35 2.17
N PHE A 21 2.18 5.51 1.56
CA PHE A 21 3.12 6.62 1.58
C PHE A 21 2.75 7.55 2.74
N ARG A 22 3.72 7.84 3.61
CA ARG A 22 3.55 8.74 4.76
C ARG A 22 4.44 9.97 4.67
N ASN A 23 3.91 11.09 5.12
CA ASN A 23 4.68 12.34 5.23
C ASN A 23 5.48 12.42 6.53
N LYS A 24 6.17 13.55 6.75
CA LYS A 24 7.00 13.79 7.95
C LYS A 24 6.25 13.75 9.29
N TRP A 25 4.92 13.85 9.28
CA TRP A 25 4.06 13.77 10.46
C TRP A 25 3.50 12.35 10.66
N ASP A 26 4.05 11.36 9.95
CA ASP A 26 3.59 9.98 9.92
C ASP A 26 2.12 9.85 9.44
N SER A 27 1.57 10.88 8.81
CA SER A 27 0.22 10.87 8.24
C SER A 27 0.22 10.20 6.87
N PRO A 28 -0.74 9.30 6.58
CA PRO A 28 -0.85 8.67 5.26
C PRO A 28 -1.31 9.70 4.23
N ILE A 29 -0.52 9.87 3.17
CA ILE A 29 -0.80 10.83 2.08
C ILE A 29 -1.23 10.14 0.78
N HIS A 30 -0.83 8.87 0.59
CA HIS A 30 -1.26 8.08 -0.55
C HIS A 30 -1.21 6.59 -0.24
N THR A 31 -2.09 5.82 -0.88
CA THR A 31 -2.17 4.37 -0.74
C THR A 31 -2.38 3.73 -2.10
N VAL A 32 -1.61 2.70 -2.39
CA VAL A 32 -1.73 1.91 -3.64
C VAL A 32 -1.76 0.43 -3.33
N TYR A 33 -2.36 -0.35 -4.22
CA TYR A 33 -2.33 -1.81 -4.18
C TYR A 33 -1.33 -2.34 -5.20
N PHE A 34 -0.40 -3.18 -4.79
CA PHE A 34 0.56 -3.83 -5.68
C PHE A 34 0.11 -5.27 -5.97
N ASP A 35 -0.16 -5.57 -7.25
CA ASP A 35 -0.64 -6.89 -7.68
C ASP A 35 0.49 -7.89 -8.02
N GLY A 36 1.75 -7.46 -7.90
CA GLY A 36 2.94 -8.21 -8.32
C GLY A 36 3.64 -7.62 -9.55
N GLN A 37 2.95 -6.78 -10.32
CA GLN A 37 3.47 -6.17 -11.54
C GLN A 37 3.19 -4.66 -11.58
N PHE A 38 2.00 -4.23 -11.19
CA PHE A 38 1.55 -2.85 -11.23
C PHE A 38 1.10 -2.34 -9.86
N PHE A 39 1.33 -1.06 -9.63
CA PHE A 39 0.80 -0.29 -8.52
C PHE A 39 -0.51 0.37 -8.96
N HIS A 40 -1.60 -0.10 -8.39
CA HIS A 40 -2.95 0.39 -8.61
C HIS A 40 -3.29 1.49 -7.61
N SER A 41 -3.45 2.70 -8.11
CA SER A 41 -3.82 3.87 -7.32
C SER A 41 -5.29 4.23 -7.58
N LYS A 42 -6.09 4.34 -6.51
CA LYS A 42 -7.46 4.83 -6.62
C LYS A 42 -7.48 6.35 -6.64
N TYR A 43 -7.97 6.92 -7.74
CA TYR A 43 -8.12 8.37 -7.89
C TYR A 43 -9.60 8.77 -7.91
N GLY A 44 -10.27 8.79 -6.75
CA GLY A 44 -11.62 9.37 -6.62
C GLY A 44 -12.59 8.99 -7.76
N ALA A 45 -12.96 9.98 -8.59
CA ALA A 45 -13.88 9.87 -9.72
C ALA A 45 -13.27 9.26 -11.00
N TRP A 46 -11.98 8.96 -11.02
CA TRP A 46 -11.27 8.42 -12.17
C TRP A 46 -10.97 6.92 -11.99
N PRO A 47 -10.87 6.16 -13.10
CA PRO A 47 -10.42 4.77 -13.07
C PRO A 47 -9.09 4.63 -12.35
N ALA A 48 -8.87 3.48 -11.70
CA ALA A 48 -7.61 3.20 -11.04
C ALA A 48 -6.46 3.31 -12.05
N LYS A 49 -5.44 4.10 -11.72
CA LYS A 49 -4.25 4.22 -12.56
C LYS A 49 -3.25 3.17 -12.14
N ALA A 50 -2.82 2.36 -13.10
CA ALA A 50 -1.71 1.41 -12.94
C ALA A 50 -0.39 2.11 -13.29
N GLU A 51 0.59 1.98 -12.41
CA GLU A 51 1.97 2.43 -12.64
C GLU A 51 2.91 1.23 -12.47
N GLU A 52 3.90 1.06 -13.34
CA GLU A 52 4.87 -0.06 -13.22
C GLU A 52 5.93 0.17 -12.16
N LYS A 53 6.28 1.44 -11.91
CA LYS A 53 7.39 1.81 -11.03
C LYS A 53 6.91 2.70 -9.90
N VAL A 54 7.27 2.32 -8.67
CA VAL A 54 7.01 3.12 -7.47
C VAL A 54 7.62 4.52 -7.55
N ASP A 55 8.71 4.70 -8.31
CA ASP A 55 9.36 6.00 -8.50
C ASP A 55 8.45 7.05 -9.16
N PHE A 56 7.56 6.63 -10.08
CA PHE A 56 6.60 7.56 -10.68
C PHE A 56 5.59 8.05 -9.65
N ILE A 57 5.26 7.22 -8.67
CA ILE A 57 4.38 7.56 -7.56
C ILE A 57 5.13 8.48 -6.59
N LEU A 58 6.36 8.16 -6.21
CA LEU A 58 7.20 9.01 -5.34
C LEU A 58 7.43 10.41 -5.92
N LYS A 59 7.60 10.53 -7.24
CA LYS A 59 7.71 11.85 -7.89
C LYS A 59 6.45 12.70 -7.74
N LYS A 60 5.26 12.07 -7.75
CA LYS A 60 3.97 12.77 -7.53
C LYS A 60 3.76 13.12 -6.06
N TYR A 61 4.14 12.22 -5.15
CA TYR A 61 4.00 12.38 -3.70
C TYR A 61 5.36 12.67 -3.06
N TRP A 62 5.96 13.79 -3.50
CA TRP A 62 7.35 14.18 -3.17
C TRP A 62 7.59 14.45 -1.68
N ASP A 63 6.53 14.73 -0.92
CA ASP A 63 6.56 14.93 0.53
C ASP A 63 6.53 13.60 1.33
N SER A 64 6.52 12.46 0.62
CA SER A 64 6.65 11.14 1.24
C SER A 64 8.04 10.96 1.85
N THR A 65 8.07 10.66 3.15
CA THR A 65 9.31 10.39 3.90
C THR A 65 9.47 8.93 4.28
N LYS A 66 8.39 8.14 4.15
CA LYS A 66 8.33 6.74 4.55
C LYS A 66 7.31 6.01 3.68
N ILE A 67 7.66 4.78 3.32
CA ILE A 67 6.74 3.82 2.72
C ILE A 67 6.53 2.69 3.72
N GLU A 68 5.28 2.28 3.89
CA GLU A 68 4.90 1.12 4.66
C GLU A 68 4.20 0.10 3.76
N GLU A 69 4.45 -1.17 4.06
CA GLU A 69 3.89 -2.30 3.34
C GLU A 69 2.98 -3.08 4.29
N TYR A 70 1.75 -3.31 3.85
CA TYR A 70 0.75 -4.10 4.57
C TYR A 70 0.36 -5.28 3.71
N LYS A 71 0.77 -6.48 4.14
CA LYS A 71 0.31 -7.71 3.53
C LYS A 71 -1.11 -8.04 4.00
N LEU A 72 -1.94 -8.45 3.06
CA LEU A 72 -3.23 -9.03 3.38
C LEU A 72 -3.01 -10.39 4.04
N ASP A 73 -3.41 -10.50 5.30
CA ASP A 73 -3.47 -11.76 6.02
C ASP A 73 -4.83 -12.41 5.72
N ASN A 74 -4.86 -13.24 4.67
CA ASN A 74 -6.08 -13.89 4.19
C ASN A 74 -6.82 -14.63 5.31
N LYS A 75 -6.10 -15.22 6.27
CA LYS A 75 -6.72 -15.90 7.42
C LYS A 75 -7.53 -14.92 8.26
N LYS A 76 -6.98 -13.76 8.60
CA LYS A 76 -7.69 -12.73 9.37
C LYS A 76 -8.90 -12.18 8.64
N ILE A 77 -8.83 -12.05 7.31
CA ILE A 77 -9.95 -11.58 6.48
C ILE A 77 -11.07 -12.61 6.49
N THR A 78 -10.74 -13.88 6.25
CA THR A 78 -11.71 -14.98 6.31
C THR A 78 -12.36 -15.07 7.69
N ASP A 79 -11.56 -15.00 8.76
CA ASP A 79 -12.07 -15.01 10.14
C ASP A 79 -13.01 -13.81 10.41
N PHE A 80 -12.70 -12.63 9.88
CA PHE A 80 -13.55 -11.45 10.00
C PHE A 80 -14.88 -11.59 9.25
N ILE A 81 -14.84 -12.10 8.02
CA ILE A 81 -16.05 -12.33 7.20
C ILE A 81 -16.94 -13.37 7.88
N ASN A 82 -16.38 -14.50 8.32
CA ASN A 82 -17.13 -15.56 8.99
C ASN A 82 -17.80 -15.04 10.28
N ARG A 83 -17.10 -14.27 11.11
CA ARG A 83 -17.68 -13.63 12.30
C ARG A 83 -18.80 -12.64 12.00
N LYS A 84 -18.79 -12.01 10.83
CA LYS A 84 -19.85 -11.09 10.39
C LYS A 84 -21.08 -11.86 9.91
N ILE A 85 -20.88 -12.97 9.20
CA ILE A 85 -21.96 -13.86 8.74
C ILE A 85 -22.65 -14.51 9.93
N GLU A 86 -21.91 -15.00 10.93
CA GLU A 86 -22.48 -15.63 12.15
C GLU A 86 -23.25 -14.65 13.05
N LYS A 87 -23.11 -13.34 12.84
CA LYS A 87 -23.78 -12.28 13.61
C LYS A 87 -24.95 -11.62 12.85
N SER A 88 -25.24 -12.05 11.62
CA SER A 88 -26.38 -11.62 10.80
C SER A 88 -27.42 -12.73 10.73
#